data_AF-A0A1J3CP20-F1
#
_entry.id   AF-A0A1J3CP20-F1
#
_cell.length_a   1.000
_cell.length_b   1.000
_cell.length_c   1.000
_cell.angle_alpha   90.00
_cell.angle_beta   90.00
_cell.angle_gamma   90.00
#
_symmetry.space_group_name_H-M   'P 1'
#
loop_
_entity.id
_entity.type
_entity.pdbx_description
1 polymer ?
#
loop_
_entity_poly.entity_id
_entity_poly.type
_entity_poly.pdbx_seq_one_letter_code
_entity_poly.pdbx_strand_id
1 'polypeptide(L)'
;YQKVLAGAGKHQVLIFVHSRNETAKTARAIRDTAMANDTLSRFLKEDGQVREILKSQSELVKSSDLKNLLPYGFAIHHAGLTRSDRQVVEDQFRLGYVQVL
;
A
#
# COMPACT_ATOMS: atom_id res chain seq x y z
N TYR A 1 9.26 -6.09 -8.46
CA TYR A 1 9.96 -5.96 -7.16
C TYR A 1 11.23 -5.12 -7.25
N GLN A 2 12.27 -5.49 -8.02
CA GLN A 2 13.56 -4.74 -8.02
C GLN A 2 13.44 -3.23 -8.28
N LYS A 3 12.63 -2.81 -9.26
CA LYS A 3 12.35 -1.38 -9.52
C LYS A 3 11.58 -0.70 -8.38
N VAL A 4 10.68 -1.44 -7.72
CA VAL A 4 9.89 -0.94 -6.58
C VAL A 4 10.79 -0.74 -5.37
N LEU A 5 11.72 -1.66 -5.12
CA LEU A 5 12.74 -1.53 -4.07
C LEU A 5 13.70 -0.36 -4.33
N ALA A 6 14.04 -0.08 -5.59
CA ALA A 6 14.89 1.06 -5.95
C ALA A 6 14.19 2.41 -5.68
N GLY A 7 12.86 2.46 -5.81
CA GLY A 7 12.05 3.64 -5.47
C GLY A 7 11.68 3.74 -3.98
N ALA A 8 11.65 2.62 -3.27
CA ALA A 8 11.25 2.53 -1.86
C ALA A 8 12.01 3.54 -0.98
N GLY A 9 11.25 4.33 -0.22
CA GLY A 9 11.78 5.31 0.75
C GLY A 9 12.28 6.61 0.12
N LYS A 10 12.30 6.72 -1.21
CA LYS A 10 12.70 7.94 -1.94
C LYS A 10 11.53 8.56 -2.69
N HIS A 11 10.73 7.73 -3.36
CA HIS A 11 9.61 8.16 -4.18
C HIS A 11 8.44 7.19 -4.01
N GLN A 12 7.23 7.72 -4.16
CA GLN A 12 6.04 6.88 -4.27
C GLN A 12 6.03 6.17 -5.61
N VAL A 13 5.58 4.92 -5.60
CA VAL A 13 5.54 4.04 -6.77
C VAL A 13 4.09 3.69 -7.09
N LEU A 14 3.69 3.91 -8.34
CA LEU A 14 2.39 3.52 -8.88
C LEU A 14 2.57 2.38 -9.89
N ILE A 15 1.88 1.25 -9.68
CA ILE A 15 2.03 0.03 -10.47
C ILE A 15 0.73 -0.25 -11.22
N PHE A 16 0.78 -0.18 -12.54
CA PHE A 16 -0.33 -0.59 -13.39
C PHE A 16 -0.24 -2.09 -13.70
N VAL A 17 -1.38 -2.77 -13.58
CA VAL A 17 -1.56 -4.20 -13.86
C VAL A 17 -2.77 -4.41 -14.78
N HIS A 18 -2.95 -5.62 -15.31
CA HIS A 18 -3.98 -5.90 -16.32
C HIS A 18 -5.33 -6.29 -15.73
N SER A 19 -5.41 -6.63 -14.44
CA SER A 19 -6.68 -7.00 -13.80
C SER A 19 -6.78 -6.62 -12.32
N ARG A 20 -8.01 -6.53 -11.82
CA ARG A 20 -8.32 -6.27 -10.39
C ARG A 20 -7.69 -7.31 -9.47
N ASN A 21 -7.76 -8.59 -9.87
CA ASN A 21 -7.19 -9.70 -9.10
C ASN A 21 -5.66 -9.64 -9.07
N GLU A 22 -5.06 -9.26 -10.21
CA GLU A 22 -3.61 -9.05 -10.29
C GLU A 22 -3.15 -7.89 -9.40
N THR A 23 -3.96 -6.84 -9.22
CA THR A 23 -3.63 -5.71 -8.33
C THR A 23 -3.38 -6.20 -6.91
N ALA A 24 -4.32 -6.99 -6.37
CA ALA A 24 -4.21 -7.57 -5.03
C ALA A 24 -3.06 -8.60 -4.91
N LYS A 25 -2.87 -9.45 -5.93
CA LYS A 25 -1.78 -10.43 -5.95
C LYS A 25 -0.41 -9.77 -5.95
N THR A 26 -0.21 -8.78 -6.82
CA THR A 26 1.05 -8.05 -6.95
C THR A 26 1.38 -7.27 -5.68
N ALA A 27 0.41 -6.55 -5.12
CA ALA A 27 0.63 -5.80 -3.87
C ALA A 27 1.03 -6.73 -2.70
N ARG A 28 0.32 -7.86 -2.53
CA ARG A 28 0.66 -8.87 -1.51
C ARG A 28 2.04 -9.47 -1.73
N ALA A 29 2.35 -9.86 -2.98
CA ALA A 29 3.66 -10.43 -3.31
C ALA A 29 4.81 -9.46 -2.99
N ILE A 30 4.65 -8.16 -3.28
CA ILE A 30 5.67 -7.15 -2.96
C ILE A 30 5.80 -6.98 -1.44
N ARG A 31 4.70 -6.87 -0.70
CA ARG A 31 4.70 -6.80 0.77
C ARG A 31 5.40 -8.02 1.38
N ASP A 32 5.02 -9.21 0.95
CA ASP A 32 5.53 -10.47 1.51
C ASP A 32 7.02 -10.64 1.21
N THR A 33 7.46 -10.24 0.01
CA THR A 33 8.88 -10.23 -0.35
C THR A 33 9.64 -9.18 0.47
N ALA A 34 9.05 -8.01 0.73
CA ALA A 34 9.66 -6.98 1.56
C ALA A 34 9.79 -7.42 3.03
N MET A 35 8.79 -8.13 3.56
CA MET A 35 8.82 -8.74 4.89
C MET A 35 9.88 -9.84 4.98
N ALA A 36 9.90 -10.78 4.03
CA ALA A 36 10.85 -11.90 4.01
C ALA A 36 12.32 -11.43 3.91
N ASN A 37 12.55 -10.27 3.30
CA ASN A 37 13.88 -9.69 3.12
C ASN A 37 14.24 -8.61 4.18
N ASP A 38 13.43 -8.42 5.22
CA ASP A 38 13.61 -7.35 6.23
C ASP A 38 13.79 -5.94 5.62
N THR A 39 13.14 -5.68 4.49
CA THR A 39 13.19 -4.39 3.77
C THR A 39 11.91 -3.57 3.91
N LEU A 40 10.97 -4.03 4.74
CA LEU A 40 9.67 -3.39 4.94
C LEU A 40 9.79 -1.94 5.45
N SER A 41 10.78 -1.67 6.31
CA SER A 41 11.08 -0.33 6.83
C SER A 41 11.41 0.68 5.73
N ARG A 42 11.77 0.25 4.52
CA ARG A 42 11.98 1.15 3.38
C ARG A 42 10.66 1.68 2.79
N PHE A 43 9.55 1.00 3.04
CA PHE A 43 8.22 1.35 2.52
C PHE A 43 7.35 2.10 3.52
N LEU A 44 7.75 2.10 4.79
CA LEU A 44 7.15 2.92 5.84
C LEU A 44 8.10 4.07 6.11
N LYS A 45 7.61 5.30 6.17
CA LYS A 45 8.40 6.37 6.77
C LYS A 45 8.70 5.97 8.22
N GLU A 46 9.90 6.25 8.72
CA GLU A 46 10.31 5.94 10.10
C GLU A 46 9.51 6.69 11.17
N ASP A 47 8.50 7.47 10.76
CA ASP A 47 7.56 8.11 11.64
C ASP A 47 6.49 7.11 12.12
N GLY A 48 6.61 6.69 13.38
CA GLY A 48 5.64 5.83 14.05
C GLY A 48 4.21 6.36 14.00
N GLN A 49 4.02 7.68 13.84
CA GLN A 49 2.69 8.28 13.71
C GLN A 49 2.01 7.87 12.39
N VAL A 50 2.75 7.82 11.28
CA VAL A 50 2.20 7.44 9.97
C VAL A 50 1.68 6.01 9.99
N ARG A 51 2.39 5.11 10.68
CA ARG A 51 1.96 3.72 10.83
C ARG A 51 0.64 3.60 11.61
N GLU A 52 0.50 4.34 12.71
CA GLU A 52 -0.75 4.33 13.49
C GLU A 52 -1.92 4.95 12.69
N ILE A 53 -1.66 6.02 11.93
CA ILE A 53 -2.66 6.59 11.02
C ILE A 53 -3.11 5.52 10.02
N LEU A 54 -2.20 4.89 9.29
CA LEU A 54 -2.52 3.86 8.31
C LEU A 54 -3.25 2.65 8.92
N LYS A 55 -2.87 2.27 10.14
CA LYS A 55 -3.57 1.22 10.90
C LYS A 55 -5.01 1.62 11.20
N SER A 56 -5.26 2.83 11.69
CA SER A 56 -6.65 3.31 11.92
C SER A 56 -7.45 3.38 10.60
N GLN A 57 -6.84 3.84 9.51
CA GLN A 57 -7.50 3.90 8.20
C GLN A 57 -7.83 2.49 7.68
N SER A 58 -6.99 1.50 8.00
CA SER A 58 -7.25 0.10 7.66
C SER A 58 -8.51 -0.45 8.34
N GLU A 59 -8.91 0.10 9.49
CA GLU A 59 -10.15 -0.33 10.17
C GLU A 59 -11.41 0.24 9.50
N LEU A 60 -11.28 1.37 8.80
CA LEU A 60 -12.39 2.06 8.11
C LEU A 60 -12.73 1.45 6.74
N VAL A 61 -11.76 0.80 6.09
CA VAL A 61 -11.96 0.21 4.77
C VAL A 61 -12.73 -1.11 4.83
N LYS A 62 -13.50 -1.40 3.79
CA LYS A 62 -14.28 -2.66 3.70
C LYS A 62 -13.50 -3.80 3.08
N SER A 63 -12.61 -3.49 2.13
CA SER A 63 -11.77 -4.49 1.45
C SER A 63 -10.81 -5.18 2.41
N SER A 64 -10.84 -6.51 2.44
CA SER A 64 -9.89 -7.33 3.22
C SER A 64 -8.45 -7.19 2.70
N ASP A 65 -8.27 -6.95 1.40
CA ASP A 65 -6.94 -6.70 0.85
C ASP A 65 -6.37 -5.39 1.39
N LEU A 66 -7.17 -4.31 1.42
CA LEU A 66 -6.72 -3.02 1.97
C LEU A 66 -6.43 -3.11 3.48
N LYS A 67 -7.26 -3.85 4.24
CA LYS A 67 -7.00 -4.12 5.67
C LYS A 67 -5.61 -4.72 5.90
N ASN A 68 -5.20 -5.63 5.02
CA ASN A 68 -3.94 -6.37 5.13
C ASN A 68 -2.74 -5.65 4.49
N LEU A 69 -2.95 -4.56 3.75
CA LEU A 69 -1.90 -3.85 3.01
C LEU A 69 -1.59 -2.47 3.61
N LEU A 70 -2.63 -1.71 3.97
CA LEU A 70 -2.49 -0.33 4.44
C LEU A 70 -1.53 -0.16 5.63
N PRO A 71 -1.54 -1.01 6.68
CA PRO A 71 -0.64 -0.86 7.82
C PRO A 71 0.86 -0.94 7.47
N TYR A 72 1.17 -1.39 6.25
CA TYR A 72 2.52 -1.60 5.75
C TYR A 72 2.92 -0.58 4.67
N GLY A 73 2.08 0.42 4.39
CA GLY A 73 2.36 1.44 3.37
C GLY A 73 2.06 0.97 1.93
N PHE A 74 1.32 -0.12 1.77
CA PHE A 74 0.85 -0.64 0.49
C PHE A 74 -0.66 -0.44 0.35
N ALA A 75 -1.14 -0.20 -0.87
CA ALA A 75 -2.56 -0.18 -1.16
C ALA A 75 -2.84 -0.78 -2.55
N ILE A 76 -4.13 -0.91 -2.87
CA ILE A 76 -4.60 -1.25 -4.21
C ILE A 76 -5.68 -0.25 -4.61
N HIS A 77 -5.78 0.04 -5.90
CA HIS A 77 -6.87 0.85 -6.43
C HIS A 77 -7.43 0.23 -7.72
N HIS A 78 -8.74 -0.01 -7.72
CA HIS A 78 -9.48 -0.44 -8.91
C HIS A 78 -10.97 -0.15 -8.74
N ALA A 79 -11.71 -0.17 -9.85
CA ALA A 79 -13.16 0.10 -9.88
C ALA A 79 -14.05 -0.92 -9.13
N GLY A 80 -13.46 -1.99 -8.60
CA GLY A 80 -14.18 -2.99 -7.79
C GLY A 80 -14.21 -2.65 -6.30
N LEU A 81 -13.42 -1.67 -5.86
CA LEU A 81 -13.47 -1.15 -4.50
C LEU A 81 -14.66 -0.22 -4.30
N THR A 82 -15.14 -0.14 -3.06
CA THR A 82 -16.17 0.83 -2.72
C THR A 82 -15.66 2.26 -2.93
N ARG A 83 -16.56 3.22 -3.16
CA ARG A 83 -16.16 4.63 -3.35
C ARG A 83 -15.40 5.17 -2.13
N SER A 84 -15.83 4.80 -0.93
CA SER A 84 -15.15 5.17 0.32
C SER A 84 -13.74 4.59 0.39
N ASP A 85 -13.57 3.31 0.04
CA ASP A 85 -12.24 2.68 0.04
C ASP A 85 -11.29 3.35 -0.95
N ARG A 86 -11.78 3.68 -2.16
CA ARG A 86 -10.97 4.40 -3.16
C ARG A 86 -10.54 5.78 -2.65
N GLN A 87 -11.45 6.50 -2.00
CA GLN A 87 -11.14 7.82 -1.45
C GLN A 87 -10.08 7.75 -0.35
N VAL A 88 -10.20 6.78 0.59
CA VAL A 88 -9.15 6.56 1.60
C VAL A 88 -7.81 6.31 0.94
N VAL A 89 -7.74 5.41 -0.04
CA VAL A 89 -6.49 5.09 -0.74
C VAL A 89 -5.91 6.31 -1.47
N GLU A 90 -6.73 7.06 -2.20
CA GLU A 90 -6.32 8.27 -2.93
C GLU A 90 -5.77 9.34 -1.97
N ASP A 91 -6.43 9.57 -0.84
CA ASP A 91 -6.01 10.55 0.16
C ASP A 91 -4.71 10.12 0.86
N GLN A 92 -4.60 8.85 1.26
CA GLN A 92 -3.38 8.34 1.90
C GLN A 92 -2.18 8.30 0.94
N PHE A 93 -2.41 8.05 -0.36
CA PHE A 93 -1.36 8.17 -1.37
C PHE A 93 -1.00 9.64 -1.60
N ARG A 94 -1.96 10.56 -1.69
CA ARG A 94 -1.66 12.00 -1.83
C ARG A 94 -0.81 12.56 -0.68
N LEU A 95 -1.06 12.10 0.55
CA LEU A 95 -0.31 12.50 1.75
C LEU A 95 1.09 11.87 1.82
N GLY A 96 1.42 10.92 0.94
CA GLY A 96 2.70 10.22 0.96
C GLY A 96 2.80 9.13 2.02
N TYR A 97 1.69 8.73 2.65
CA TYR A 97 1.68 7.68 3.66
C TYR A 97 1.69 6.29 3.02
N VAL A 98 0.93 6.12 1.93
CA VAL A 98 1.06 4.94 1.06
C VAL A 98 2.23 5.17 0.09
N GLN A 99 3.23 4.30 0.13
CA GLN A 99 4.41 4.38 -0.74
C GLN A 99 4.26 3.58 -2.03
N VAL A 100 3.42 2.54 -2.02
CA VAL A 100 3.20 1.66 -3.18
C VAL A 100 1.70 1.50 -3.42
N LEU A 101 1.25 1.87 -4.62
CA LEU A 101 -0.14 1.80 -5.07
C LEU A 101 -0.28 1.00 -6.36
#